data_AF-K1XSP1-F1
#
_entry.id   AF-K1XSP1-F1
#
_cell.length_a   1.000
_cell.length_b   1.000
_cell.length_c   1.000
_cell.angle_alpha   90.00
_cell.angle_beta   90.00
_cell.angle_gamma   90.00
#
_symmetry.space_group_name_H-M   'P 1'
#
loop_
_entity.id
_entity.type
_entity.pdbx_description
1 polymer ?
#
loop_
_entity_poly.entity_id
_entity_poly.type
_entity_poly.pdbx_seq_one_letter_code
_entity_poly.pdbx_strand_id
1 'polypeptide(L)'
;MRKKLFIATIFFLAGNILNGQSYLPVLKTNKQKLSYDIGNEYYNDRWNISPELNPDILNITIKRKTSVAFVSECDSLMFIVKPGEIINFIVLQNGTIKTNTQIKAERDKVVKKAKFTKKYKKENNGKTFVEIPEVYELFQIILALTPTGKNDNSIIQKETEYYKSVLNQFDKYKNEKIVSIIDSLIIPKLIFHCELKLDAYSFEFNDRDKIVQSNTYNITSRENTNTLKPYIQLLQDFADKTNFRKFYNENKQLYQSQISFYKDSADVGGMHNWLGENFPGTDINAFKIIFSPLVYGWQNANTISNNGYTEVFAHVNFPYYKSRSFSPASNVLIRGNAIFTEFNHYYIGTTSERFNFYSELKSALGDLSKWIDYSKTAKNYNNPGSCFDEYMNWGLVSLWFFDKANQNEAIALISENEEWMSKGRGFIRFKEFDTFLIALYKNKKPNETITDLYPRIIKWFEIN
;
A
#
# COMPACT_ATOMS: atom_id res chain seq x y z
N MET A 1 47.17 -7.34 3.94
CA MET A 1 46.63 -7.24 5.32
C MET A 1 46.33 -5.78 5.67
N ARG A 2 45.10 -5.31 5.46
CA ARG A 2 44.64 -3.99 5.95
C ARG A 2 43.67 -4.25 7.10
N LYS A 3 44.09 -3.92 8.32
CA LYS A 3 43.26 -3.99 9.52
C LYS A 3 42.09 -3.02 9.37
N LYS A 4 40.86 -3.54 9.26
CA LYS A 4 39.64 -2.74 9.44
C LYS A 4 39.48 -2.49 10.93
N LEU A 5 39.53 -1.21 11.30
CA LEU A 5 39.28 -0.73 12.66
C LEU A 5 37.80 -0.97 12.97
N PHE A 6 37.50 -1.88 13.90
CA PHE A 6 36.17 -2.03 14.49
C PHE A 6 35.97 -0.84 15.44
N ILE A 7 35.20 0.17 15.04
CA ILE A 7 34.75 1.22 15.94
C ILE A 7 33.61 0.63 16.77
N ALA A 8 33.84 0.48 18.07
CA ALA A 8 32.81 0.10 19.03
C ALA A 8 31.86 1.30 19.22
N THR A 9 30.62 1.19 18.75
CA THR A 9 29.56 2.18 18.95
C THR A 9 29.04 2.09 20.39
N ILE A 10 29.26 3.15 21.18
CA ILE A 10 28.68 3.29 22.52
C ILE A 10 27.34 4.01 22.35
N PHE A 11 26.23 3.31 22.60
CA PHE A 11 24.90 3.93 22.68
C PHE A 11 24.74 4.63 24.03
N PHE A 12 24.77 5.96 24.05
CA PHE A 12 24.34 6.73 25.22
C PHE A 12 22.81 6.81 25.25
N LEU A 13 22.18 6.03 26.14
CA LEU A 13 20.79 6.28 26.55
C LEU A 13 20.77 7.51 27.47
N ALA A 14 20.31 8.65 26.96
CA ALA A 14 19.96 9.78 27.81
C ALA A 14 18.62 9.47 28.52
N GLY A 15 18.71 8.88 29.71
CA GLY A 15 17.58 8.76 30.63
C GLY A 15 17.17 10.14 31.14
N ASN A 16 15.88 10.44 31.09
CA ASN A 16 15.31 11.69 31.59
C ASN A 16 15.52 11.82 33.11
N ILE A 17 16.54 12.57 33.51
CA ILE A 17 16.65 13.15 34.84
C ILE A 17 16.20 14.61 34.73
N LEU A 18 14.99 14.87 35.22
CA LEU A 18 14.52 16.21 35.54
C LEU A 18 15.39 16.74 36.69
N ASN A 19 16.41 17.53 36.35
CA ASN A 19 16.88 18.72 37.08
C ASN A 19 18.18 19.28 36.45
N GLY A 20 18.11 20.48 35.87
CA GLY A 20 19.20 21.46 35.85
C GLY A 20 20.51 21.13 35.11
N GLN A 21 20.46 20.77 33.83
CA GLN A 21 21.65 20.86 32.97
C GLN A 21 21.37 21.64 31.68
N SER A 22 22.00 22.81 31.57
CA SER A 22 21.83 23.85 30.55
C SER A 22 22.57 23.54 29.24
N TYR A 23 22.63 22.29 28.80
CA TYR A 23 23.34 21.89 27.58
C TYR A 23 22.46 20.99 26.70
N LEU A 24 22.24 21.43 25.47
CA LEU A 24 21.58 20.62 24.44
C LEU A 24 22.49 19.43 24.03
N PRO A 25 21.94 18.23 23.78
CA PRO A 25 22.70 17.12 23.21
C PRO A 25 23.39 17.54 21.91
N VAL A 26 24.61 17.04 21.66
CA VAL A 26 25.41 17.43 20.48
C VAL A 26 25.74 16.21 19.65
N LEU A 27 25.34 16.21 18.37
CA LEU A 27 25.77 15.24 17.37
C LEU A 27 26.94 15.83 16.58
N LYS A 28 28.04 15.09 16.43
CA LYS A 28 29.20 15.52 15.66
C LYS A 28 29.18 14.92 14.25
N THR A 29 29.68 15.66 13.27
CA THR A 29 29.92 15.16 11.91
C THR A 29 30.93 16.04 11.18
N ASN A 30 31.56 15.51 10.14
CA ASN A 30 32.37 16.23 9.16
C ASN A 30 31.66 16.28 7.78
N LYS A 31 30.45 15.72 7.66
CA LYS A 31 29.64 15.72 6.44
C LYS A 31 28.57 16.82 6.48
N GLN A 32 28.06 17.19 5.31
CA GLN A 32 26.91 18.09 5.17
C GLN A 32 25.57 17.38 5.31
N LYS A 33 25.56 16.04 5.19
CA LYS A 33 24.36 15.23 5.27
C LYS A 33 24.44 14.25 6.41
N LEU A 34 23.28 14.02 7.04
CA LEU A 34 23.07 13.00 8.05
C LEU A 34 22.06 11.97 7.55
N SER A 35 22.20 10.76 8.07
CA SER A 35 21.15 9.76 8.03
C SER A 35 20.27 9.87 9.27
N TYR A 36 19.02 9.44 9.18
CA TYR A 36 18.16 9.37 10.36
C TYR A 36 17.19 8.19 10.30
N ASP A 37 16.74 7.74 11.45
CA ASP A 37 15.71 6.71 11.62
C ASP A 37 14.47 7.34 12.26
N ILE A 38 13.28 6.96 11.81
CA ILE A 38 12.01 7.22 12.49
C ILE A 38 11.31 5.88 12.70
N GLY A 39 11.26 5.42 13.95
CA GLY A 39 10.80 4.08 14.28
C GLY A 39 11.67 3.03 13.58
N ASN A 40 11.10 2.37 12.56
CA ASN A 40 11.75 1.32 11.77
C ASN A 40 12.17 1.79 10.36
N GLU A 41 11.90 3.04 10.01
CA GLU A 41 12.22 3.60 8.69
C GLU A 41 13.57 4.32 8.72
N TYR A 42 14.52 3.88 7.88
CA TYR A 42 15.86 4.48 7.74
C TYR A 42 15.97 5.37 6.50
N TYR A 43 16.47 6.57 6.71
CA TYR A 43 16.64 7.61 5.71
C TYR A 43 18.13 7.92 5.49
N ASN A 44 18.75 7.21 4.54
CA ASN A 44 20.19 7.32 4.27
C ASN A 44 20.59 8.65 3.61
N ASP A 45 21.44 9.43 4.27
CA ASP A 45 21.98 10.73 3.81
C ASP A 45 20.90 11.68 3.26
N ARG A 46 19.72 11.68 3.90
CA ARG A 46 18.54 12.46 3.49
C ARG A 46 18.43 13.81 4.17
N TRP A 47 19.04 13.97 5.35
CA TRP A 47 18.98 15.23 6.09
C TRP A 47 20.14 16.13 5.68
N ASN A 48 19.86 17.29 5.10
CA ASN A 48 20.87 18.29 4.81
C ASN A 48 21.00 19.24 6.00
N ILE A 49 22.19 19.35 6.59
CA ILE A 49 22.43 20.26 7.71
C ILE A 49 22.40 21.69 7.18
N SER A 50 21.47 22.49 7.69
CA SER A 50 21.25 23.87 7.25
C SER A 50 21.39 24.86 8.41
N PRO A 51 22.63 25.31 8.74
CA PRO A 51 22.88 26.28 9.83
C PRO A 51 22.11 27.60 9.70
N GLU A 52 21.72 27.96 8.47
CA GLU A 52 20.89 29.13 8.15
C GLU A 52 19.45 28.99 8.64
N LEU A 53 18.96 27.75 8.84
CA LEU A 53 17.68 27.45 9.45
C LEU A 53 17.89 27.31 10.97
N ASN A 54 17.28 28.21 11.75
CA ASN A 54 17.49 28.25 13.20
C ASN A 54 16.15 28.31 13.96
N PRO A 55 15.62 27.17 14.45
CA PRO A 55 16.18 25.83 14.30
C PRO A 55 15.96 25.22 12.90
N ASP A 56 16.81 24.27 12.54
CA ASP A 56 16.65 23.34 11.40
C ASP A 56 15.70 22.21 11.85
N ILE A 57 14.48 22.14 11.28
CA ILE A 57 13.36 21.41 11.88
C ILE A 57 13.02 20.13 11.10
N LEU A 58 13.21 18.97 11.73
CA LEU A 58 12.63 17.71 11.29
C LEU A 58 11.19 17.61 11.78
N ASN A 59 10.24 17.77 10.87
CA ASN A 59 8.81 17.56 11.16
C ASN A 59 8.47 16.08 10.99
N ILE A 60 7.94 15.46 12.03
CA ILE A 60 7.46 14.07 12.00
C ILE A 60 6.04 14.00 12.54
N THR A 61 5.22 13.10 12.01
CA THR A 61 3.88 12.82 12.53
C THR A 61 3.88 11.46 13.19
N ILE A 62 3.57 11.38 14.49
CA ILE A 62 3.62 10.12 15.24
C ILE A 62 2.32 9.89 16.05
N LYS A 63 1.86 8.64 16.06
CA LYS A 63 0.65 8.19 16.79
C LYS A 63 0.93 7.82 18.25
N ARG A 64 2.12 7.29 18.52
CA ARG A 64 2.59 6.79 19.82
C ARG A 64 4.03 7.22 20.05
N LYS A 65 4.62 6.82 21.18
CA LYS A 65 6.05 7.03 21.42
C LYS A 65 6.85 6.33 20.31
N THR A 66 7.78 7.03 19.70
CA THR A 66 8.57 6.54 18.56
C THR A 66 10.03 6.92 18.77
N SER A 67 10.96 6.00 18.46
CA SER A 67 12.39 6.30 18.43
C SER A 67 12.72 7.16 17.20
N VAL A 68 13.50 8.22 17.40
CA VAL A 68 14.04 9.03 16.32
C VAL A 68 15.54 9.13 16.53
N ALA A 69 16.32 8.66 15.56
CA ALA A 69 17.78 8.70 15.66
C ALA A 69 18.37 9.49 14.50
N PHE A 70 19.40 10.30 14.78
CA PHE A 70 20.27 10.87 13.77
C PHE A 70 21.62 10.17 13.83
N VAL A 71 22.15 9.82 12.66
CA VAL A 71 23.37 9.03 12.51
C VAL A 71 24.32 9.76 11.57
N SER A 72 25.56 9.93 12.02
CA SER A 72 26.67 10.44 11.23
C SER A 72 27.80 9.41 11.16
N GLU A 73 28.88 9.75 10.48
CA GLU A 73 30.11 8.95 10.47
C GLU A 73 30.95 9.08 11.75
N CYS A 74 30.64 10.06 12.61
CA CYS A 74 31.36 10.29 13.86
C CYS A 74 30.58 9.82 15.09
N ASP A 75 29.25 9.90 15.05
CA ASP A 75 28.41 9.72 16.23
C ASP A 75 26.95 9.42 15.86
N SER A 76 26.12 9.10 16.85
CA SER A 76 24.68 8.98 16.71
C SER A 76 23.95 9.53 17.94
N LEU A 77 22.82 10.18 17.73
CA LEU A 77 21.92 10.60 18.81
C LEU A 77 20.56 9.97 18.60
N MET A 78 19.99 9.39 19.65
CA MET A 78 18.66 8.79 19.64
C MET A 78 17.77 9.40 20.71
N PHE A 79 16.53 9.66 20.34
CA PHE A 79 15.48 10.20 21.20
C PHE A 79 14.26 9.30 21.17
N ILE A 80 13.58 9.16 22.30
CA ILE A 80 12.24 8.58 22.36
C ILE A 80 11.24 9.73 22.41
N VAL A 81 10.54 9.96 21.31
CA VAL A 81 9.69 11.15 21.11
C VAL A 81 8.22 10.79 21.28
N LYS A 82 7.46 11.64 21.97
CA LYS A 82 6.01 11.50 22.19
C LYS A 82 5.22 12.40 21.21
N PRO A 83 3.97 12.03 20.88
CA PRO A 83 3.11 12.89 20.07
C PRO A 83 2.89 14.28 20.69
N GLY A 84 3.22 15.33 19.95
CA GLY A 84 3.19 16.74 20.37
C GLY A 84 4.50 17.24 21.00
N GLU A 85 5.51 16.39 21.16
CA GLU A 85 6.78 16.76 21.79
C GLU A 85 7.71 17.48 20.81
N ILE A 86 8.50 18.41 21.37
CA ILE A 86 9.55 19.13 20.65
C ILE A 86 10.86 18.82 21.35
N ILE A 87 11.85 18.34 20.61
CA ILE A 87 13.19 18.04 21.12
C ILE A 87 14.19 18.90 20.38
N ASN A 88 15.07 19.58 21.13
CA ASN A 88 16.14 20.39 20.57
C ASN A 88 17.50 19.72 20.82
N PHE A 89 18.38 19.79 19.83
CA PHE A 89 19.76 19.34 19.92
C PHE A 89 20.65 20.16 18.98
N ILE A 90 21.97 19.99 19.06
CA ILE A 90 22.93 20.69 18.22
C ILE A 90 23.59 19.69 17.28
N VAL A 91 23.70 20.02 16.01
CA VAL A 91 24.62 19.35 15.09
C VAL A 91 25.88 20.21 14.98
N LEU A 92 27.03 19.65 15.36
CA LEU A 92 28.34 20.29 15.26
C LEU A 92 29.09 19.72 14.06
N GLN A 93 29.12 20.48 12.97
CA GLN A 93 29.80 20.13 11.74
C GLN A 93 31.24 20.67 11.72
N ASN A 94 32.20 19.82 11.34
CA ASN A 94 33.63 20.13 11.24
C ASN A 94 34.22 20.75 12.52
N GLY A 95 33.64 20.43 13.68
CA GLY A 95 34.05 20.96 14.98
C GLY A 95 33.76 22.44 15.23
N THR A 96 33.25 23.18 14.26
CA THR A 96 33.13 24.65 14.33
C THR A 96 31.73 25.16 13.97
N ILE A 97 31.05 24.53 13.01
CA ILE A 97 29.74 24.97 12.52
C ILE A 97 28.65 24.37 13.42
N LYS A 98 27.97 25.22 14.18
CA LYS A 98 26.87 24.80 15.07
C LYS A 98 25.53 25.05 14.40
N THR A 99 24.71 24.00 14.26
CA THR A 99 23.34 24.07 13.77
C THR A 99 22.39 23.72 14.91
N ASN A 100 21.51 24.64 15.31
CA ASN A 100 20.43 24.31 16.23
C ASN A 100 19.40 23.49 15.46
N THR A 101 19.19 22.25 15.88
CA THR A 101 18.29 21.30 15.20
C THR A 101 17.13 20.95 16.11
N GLN A 102 15.95 20.77 15.54
CA GLN A 102 14.74 20.48 16.28
C GLN A 102 13.99 19.30 15.66
N ILE A 103 13.54 18.37 16.50
CA ILE A 103 12.52 17.39 16.13
C ILE A 103 11.19 17.96 16.59
N LYS A 104 10.26 18.19 15.66
CA LYS A 104 8.88 18.57 15.96
C LYS A 104 7.99 17.37 15.67
N ALA A 105 7.59 16.66 16.72
CA ALA A 105 6.70 15.53 16.62
C ALA A 105 5.26 16.00 16.69
N GLU A 106 4.65 16.24 15.54
CA GLU A 106 3.23 16.56 15.48
C GLU A 106 2.42 15.33 15.91
N ARG A 107 1.42 15.59 16.76
CA ARG A 107 0.45 14.56 17.10
C ARG A 107 -0.32 14.24 15.83
N ASP A 108 -0.31 12.97 15.44
CA ASP A 108 -1.24 12.49 14.45
C ASP A 108 -2.66 12.79 14.96
N LYS A 109 -3.32 13.79 14.38
CA LYS A 109 -4.72 14.06 14.66
C LYS A 109 -5.44 12.83 14.13
N VAL A 110 -5.78 11.89 15.00
CA VAL A 110 -6.51 10.67 14.61
C VAL A 110 -7.82 11.10 13.97
N VAL A 111 -7.80 11.26 12.65
CA VAL A 111 -8.98 11.56 11.88
C VAL A 111 -9.77 10.27 11.87
N LYS A 112 -10.99 10.32 12.42
CA LYS A 112 -11.88 9.16 12.40
C LYS A 112 -12.27 8.90 10.95
N LYS A 113 -11.49 8.04 10.28
CA LYS A 113 -11.69 7.65 8.89
C LYS A 113 -13.01 6.89 8.71
N ALA A 114 -13.39 6.07 9.68
CA ALA A 114 -14.67 5.37 9.71
C ALA A 114 -15.29 5.33 11.12
N LYS A 115 -16.60 5.06 11.20
CA LYS A 115 -17.38 4.82 12.42
C LYS A 115 -18.04 3.44 12.38
N PHE A 116 -17.36 2.45 12.93
CA PHE A 116 -17.90 1.10 13.04
C PHE A 116 -18.80 0.95 14.28
N THR A 117 -20.11 1.07 14.09
CA THR A 117 -21.10 0.86 15.15
C THR A 117 -21.18 -0.62 15.55
N LYS A 118 -21.68 -0.94 16.76
CA LYS A 118 -21.88 -2.35 17.18
C LYS A 118 -22.73 -3.14 16.18
N LYS A 119 -23.79 -2.51 15.65
CA LYS A 119 -24.65 -3.08 14.61
C LYS A 119 -23.86 -3.39 13.35
N TYR A 120 -23.11 -2.40 12.84
CA TYR A 120 -22.27 -2.56 11.66
C TYR A 120 -21.28 -3.72 11.82
N LYS A 121 -20.57 -3.79 12.95
CA LYS A 121 -19.62 -4.88 13.22
C LYS A 121 -20.30 -6.25 13.19
N LYS A 122 -21.43 -6.39 13.88
CA LYS A 122 -22.18 -7.66 13.90
C LYS A 122 -22.65 -8.09 12.50
N GLU A 123 -23.07 -7.14 11.68
CA GLU A 123 -23.62 -7.41 10.35
C GLU A 123 -22.55 -7.69 9.29
N ASN A 124 -21.31 -7.22 9.49
CA ASN A 124 -20.26 -7.26 8.48
C ASN A 124 -19.07 -8.16 8.83
N ASN A 125 -18.96 -8.66 10.07
CA ASN A 125 -17.84 -9.48 10.50
C ASN A 125 -17.75 -10.81 9.71
N GLY A 126 -16.54 -11.17 9.28
CA GLY A 126 -16.23 -12.36 8.50
C GLY A 126 -16.67 -12.28 7.04
N LYS A 127 -17.11 -11.11 6.54
CA LYS A 127 -17.64 -10.98 5.18
C LYS A 127 -16.62 -10.38 4.22
N THR A 128 -16.65 -10.88 3.00
CA THR A 128 -16.01 -10.26 1.84
C THR A 128 -17.08 -9.62 0.97
N PHE A 129 -16.89 -8.35 0.62
CA PHE A 129 -17.78 -7.58 -0.24
C PHE A 129 -17.09 -7.36 -1.58
N VAL A 130 -17.86 -7.43 -2.66
CA VAL A 130 -17.41 -7.12 -4.02
C VAL A 130 -18.41 -6.15 -4.60
N GLU A 131 -17.95 -4.94 -4.91
CA GLU A 131 -18.83 -3.79 -5.17
C GLU A 131 -18.29 -2.93 -6.32
N ILE A 132 -19.22 -2.41 -7.12
CA ILE A 132 -19.01 -1.26 -8.00
C ILE A 132 -19.89 -0.14 -7.42
N PRO A 133 -19.38 0.75 -6.56
CA PRO A 133 -20.19 1.78 -5.91
C PRO A 133 -20.59 2.88 -6.91
N GLU A 134 -21.80 3.44 -6.78
CA GLU A 134 -22.31 4.45 -7.72
C GLU A 134 -21.41 5.70 -7.81
N VAL A 135 -21.02 6.29 -6.68
CA VAL A 135 -20.18 7.52 -6.69
C VAL A 135 -18.75 7.21 -7.16
N TYR A 136 -18.26 6.00 -6.88
CA TYR A 136 -16.98 5.52 -7.38
C TYR A 136 -16.99 5.39 -8.91
N GLU A 137 -18.05 4.80 -9.48
CA GLU A 137 -18.22 4.70 -10.93
C GLU A 137 -18.40 6.08 -11.58
N LEU A 138 -19.17 6.97 -10.96
CA LEU A 138 -19.33 8.35 -11.41
C LEU A 138 -17.97 9.07 -11.52
N PHE A 139 -17.13 8.95 -10.50
CA PHE A 139 -15.78 9.51 -10.53
C PHE A 139 -14.96 8.92 -11.69
N GLN A 140 -15.00 7.61 -11.90
CA GLN A 140 -14.26 6.94 -12.96
C GLN A 140 -14.73 7.33 -14.36
N ILE A 141 -16.04 7.55 -14.54
CA ILE A 141 -16.60 8.10 -15.78
C ILE A 141 -16.07 9.52 -16.02
N ILE A 142 -16.12 10.40 -15.01
CA ILE A 142 -15.60 11.76 -15.13
C ILE A 142 -14.10 11.74 -15.48
N LEU A 143 -13.32 10.88 -14.82
CA LEU A 143 -11.90 10.68 -15.10
C LEU A 143 -11.67 10.24 -16.55
N ALA A 144 -12.49 9.32 -17.08
CA ALA A 144 -12.42 8.87 -18.47
C ALA A 144 -12.71 9.97 -19.51
N LEU A 145 -13.40 11.05 -19.11
CA LEU A 145 -13.69 12.18 -20.00
C LEU A 145 -12.55 13.20 -20.07
N THR A 146 -11.66 13.23 -19.08
CA THR A 146 -10.59 14.23 -19.02
C THR A 146 -9.55 14.01 -20.13
N PRO A 147 -8.81 15.07 -20.55
CA PRO A 147 -7.66 14.92 -21.44
C PRO A 147 -6.66 13.87 -20.95
N THR A 148 -6.31 13.87 -19.66
CA THR A 148 -5.39 12.90 -19.07
C THR A 148 -5.96 11.48 -19.16
N GLY A 149 -7.22 11.24 -18.76
CA GLY A 149 -7.84 9.91 -18.83
C GLY A 149 -7.96 9.37 -20.26
N LYS A 150 -8.18 10.25 -21.25
CA LYS A 150 -8.21 9.87 -22.67
C LYS A 150 -6.83 9.54 -23.24
N ASN A 151 -5.78 10.20 -22.79
CA ASN A 151 -4.44 10.06 -23.35
C ASN A 151 -3.58 9.02 -22.61
N ASP A 152 -3.72 8.90 -21.30
CA ASP A 152 -2.95 7.96 -20.48
C ASP A 152 -3.55 6.55 -20.54
N ASN A 153 -2.74 5.56 -20.91
CA ASN A 153 -3.20 4.17 -21.08
C ASN A 153 -3.04 3.31 -19.83
N SER A 154 -2.65 3.90 -18.69
CA SER A 154 -2.37 3.18 -17.45
C SER A 154 -3.49 3.32 -16.40
N ILE A 155 -4.35 4.33 -16.50
CA ILE A 155 -5.37 4.63 -15.48
C ILE A 155 -6.82 4.27 -15.89
N ILE A 156 -7.14 4.27 -17.19
CA ILE A 156 -8.48 3.96 -17.72
C ILE A 156 -8.42 2.78 -18.69
N GLN A 157 -9.36 1.84 -18.55
CA GLN A 157 -9.47 0.67 -19.39
C GLN A 157 -10.32 0.98 -20.63
N LYS A 158 -9.66 1.18 -21.76
CA LYS A 158 -10.26 1.71 -22.99
C LYS A 158 -10.70 0.62 -23.97
N GLU A 159 -10.16 -0.59 -23.83
CA GLU A 159 -10.38 -1.71 -24.76
C GLU A 159 -11.64 -2.52 -24.41
N THR A 160 -12.76 -1.84 -24.17
CA THR A 160 -14.02 -2.49 -23.79
C THR A 160 -15.24 -1.83 -24.44
N GLU A 161 -16.30 -2.60 -24.67
CA GLU A 161 -17.59 -2.06 -25.11
C GLU A 161 -18.18 -1.10 -24.07
N TYR A 162 -17.91 -1.34 -22.78
CA TYR A 162 -18.37 -0.45 -21.72
C TYR A 162 -17.74 0.96 -21.82
N TYR A 163 -16.44 1.06 -22.07
CA TYR A 163 -15.79 2.36 -22.32
C TYR A 163 -16.39 3.10 -23.51
N LYS A 164 -16.72 2.38 -24.60
CA LYS A 164 -17.42 2.97 -25.75
C LYS A 164 -18.80 3.50 -25.36
N SER A 165 -19.59 2.73 -24.60
CA SER A 165 -20.89 3.16 -24.08
C SER A 165 -20.78 4.40 -23.19
N VAL A 166 -19.74 4.47 -22.36
CA VAL A 166 -19.44 5.66 -21.54
C VAL A 166 -19.16 6.88 -22.43
N LEU A 167 -18.28 6.77 -23.41
CA LEU A 167 -18.00 7.91 -24.30
C LEU A 167 -19.25 8.33 -25.11
N ASN A 168 -20.03 7.37 -25.60
CA ASN A 168 -21.25 7.65 -26.35
C ASN A 168 -22.27 8.46 -25.52
N GLN A 169 -22.41 8.13 -24.23
CA GLN A 169 -23.33 8.83 -23.34
C GLN A 169 -22.77 10.18 -22.86
N PHE A 170 -21.49 10.22 -22.49
CA PHE A 170 -20.95 11.31 -21.68
C PHE A 170 -19.96 12.26 -22.40
N ASP A 171 -19.44 11.94 -23.60
CA ASP A 171 -18.38 12.77 -24.24
C ASP A 171 -18.83 14.20 -24.55
N LYS A 172 -20.13 14.40 -24.84
CA LYS A 172 -20.70 15.75 -25.03
C LYS A 172 -20.59 16.65 -23.81
N TYR A 173 -20.33 16.08 -22.62
CA TYR A 173 -20.15 16.79 -21.35
C TYR A 173 -18.67 16.90 -20.93
N LYS A 174 -17.71 16.62 -21.81
CA LYS A 174 -16.27 16.72 -21.50
C LYS A 174 -15.78 18.12 -21.10
N ASN A 175 -16.57 19.16 -21.40
CA ASN A 175 -16.28 20.55 -21.06
C ASN A 175 -16.93 21.00 -19.74
N GLU A 176 -17.62 20.11 -19.01
CA GLU A 176 -18.18 20.45 -17.70
C GLU A 176 -17.08 20.77 -16.69
N LYS A 177 -17.36 21.71 -15.78
CA LYS A 177 -16.39 22.23 -14.80
C LYS A 177 -15.72 21.13 -13.96
N ILE A 178 -16.46 20.08 -13.59
CA ILE A 178 -15.89 18.98 -12.80
C ILE A 178 -14.82 18.22 -13.58
N VAL A 179 -14.98 18.04 -14.90
CA VAL A 179 -14.03 17.30 -15.74
C VAL A 179 -12.69 18.02 -15.76
N SER A 180 -12.67 19.34 -15.96
CA SER A 180 -11.43 20.13 -15.94
C SER A 180 -10.79 20.22 -14.55
N ILE A 181 -11.58 20.24 -13.49
CA ILE A 181 -11.07 20.20 -12.11
C ILE A 181 -10.40 18.86 -11.83
N ILE A 182 -11.05 17.73 -12.12
CA ILE A 182 -10.46 16.41 -11.90
C ILE A 182 -9.16 16.26 -12.70
N ASP A 183 -9.12 16.71 -13.96
CA ASP A 183 -7.89 16.70 -14.76
C ASP A 183 -6.77 17.51 -14.09
N SER A 184 -7.09 18.71 -13.60
CA SER A 184 -6.13 19.60 -12.94
C SER A 184 -5.57 19.02 -11.64
N LEU A 185 -6.35 18.20 -10.92
CA LEU A 185 -5.91 17.56 -9.68
C LEU A 185 -4.91 16.43 -9.92
N ILE A 186 -4.94 15.77 -11.07
CA ILE A 186 -4.11 14.60 -11.35
C ILE A 186 -2.88 14.90 -12.22
N ILE A 187 -2.90 15.99 -12.99
CA ILE A 187 -1.75 16.45 -13.79
C ILE A 187 -0.45 16.56 -12.97
N PRO A 188 -0.43 17.14 -11.75
CA PRO A 188 0.82 17.30 -11.02
C PRO A 188 1.50 15.97 -10.70
N LYS A 189 0.71 14.96 -10.32
CA LYS A 189 1.16 13.59 -10.08
C LYS A 189 0.01 12.63 -10.32
N LEU A 190 0.17 11.75 -11.30
CA LEU A 190 -0.89 10.82 -11.71
C LEU A 190 -1.43 10.00 -10.53
N ILE A 191 -0.58 9.64 -9.55
CA ILE A 191 -0.97 8.89 -8.34
C ILE A 191 -2.12 9.53 -7.55
N PHE A 192 -2.36 10.83 -7.66
CA PHE A 192 -3.45 11.50 -6.94
C PHE A 192 -4.85 11.02 -7.36
N HIS A 193 -5.00 10.45 -8.57
CA HIS A 193 -6.26 9.81 -8.96
C HIS A 193 -6.61 8.62 -8.04
N CYS A 194 -5.60 7.93 -7.47
CA CYS A 194 -5.82 6.82 -6.55
C CYS A 194 -6.53 7.29 -5.28
N GLU A 195 -6.10 8.41 -4.68
CA GLU A 195 -6.68 8.93 -3.44
C GLU A 195 -8.11 9.48 -3.66
N LEU A 196 -8.34 10.19 -4.78
CA LEU A 196 -9.68 10.66 -5.16
C LEU A 196 -10.67 9.49 -5.37
N LYS A 197 -10.22 8.46 -6.09
CA LYS A 197 -10.98 7.23 -6.35
C LYS A 197 -11.30 6.49 -5.06
N LEU A 198 -10.32 6.34 -4.15
CA LEU A 198 -10.53 5.75 -2.83
C LEU A 198 -11.60 6.52 -2.06
N ASP A 199 -11.47 7.85 -1.98
CA ASP A 199 -12.39 8.71 -1.22
C ASP A 199 -13.81 8.78 -1.79
N ALA A 200 -14.01 8.44 -3.07
CA ALA A 200 -15.34 8.30 -3.66
C ALA A 200 -16.19 7.23 -2.93
N TYR A 201 -15.56 6.19 -2.34
CA TYR A 201 -16.26 5.17 -1.56
C TYR A 201 -16.85 5.70 -0.24
N SER A 202 -16.42 6.88 0.20
CA SER A 202 -16.99 7.53 1.38
C SER A 202 -18.33 8.23 1.10
N PHE A 203 -18.87 8.14 -0.12
CA PHE A 203 -20.13 8.76 -0.53
C PHE A 203 -21.06 7.78 -1.24
N GLU A 204 -22.37 8.00 -1.10
CA GLU A 204 -23.42 7.18 -1.68
C GLU A 204 -24.60 8.05 -2.16
N PHE A 205 -25.38 7.56 -3.13
CA PHE A 205 -26.66 8.18 -3.46
C PHE A 205 -27.72 7.72 -2.45
N ASN A 206 -28.49 8.66 -1.90
CA ASN A 206 -29.67 8.34 -1.11
C ASN A 206 -30.91 8.10 -1.99
N ASP A 207 -32.03 7.79 -1.35
CA ASP A 207 -33.32 7.52 -2.01
C ASP A 207 -33.92 8.73 -2.75
N ARG A 208 -33.33 9.92 -2.60
CA ARG A 208 -33.75 11.18 -3.25
C ARG A 208 -32.79 11.60 -4.37
N ASP A 209 -32.00 10.66 -4.89
CA ASP A 209 -30.97 10.89 -5.90
C ASP A 209 -29.90 11.92 -5.49
N LYS A 210 -29.64 12.08 -4.18
CA LYS A 210 -28.60 12.98 -3.67
C LYS A 210 -27.38 12.24 -3.15
N ILE A 211 -26.19 12.68 -3.57
CA ILE A 211 -24.90 12.23 -3.08
C ILE A 211 -24.75 12.74 -1.64
N VAL A 212 -24.63 11.80 -0.71
CA VAL A 212 -24.45 12.06 0.72
C VAL A 212 -23.21 11.34 1.23
N GLN A 213 -22.65 11.85 2.33
CA GLN A 213 -21.57 11.17 3.04
C GLN A 213 -22.09 9.85 3.63
N SER A 214 -21.31 8.78 3.48
CA SER A 214 -21.59 7.50 4.13
C SER A 214 -21.70 7.67 5.65
N ASN A 215 -22.67 6.98 6.25
CA ASN A 215 -22.80 6.92 7.70
C ASN A 215 -21.65 6.15 8.38
N THR A 216 -20.92 5.33 7.61
CA THR A 216 -19.80 4.51 8.08
C THR A 216 -18.47 5.18 7.76
N TYR A 217 -18.29 5.72 6.55
CA TYR A 217 -17.00 6.18 6.05
C TYR A 217 -16.97 7.69 5.88
N ASN A 218 -15.97 8.32 6.51
CA ASN A 218 -15.65 9.74 6.32
C ASN A 218 -14.50 9.93 5.32
N ILE A 219 -13.48 9.07 5.42
CA ILE A 219 -12.28 9.06 4.57
C ILE A 219 -11.93 7.61 4.29
N THR A 220 -11.68 7.28 3.03
CA THR A 220 -11.30 5.93 2.59
C THR A 220 -9.96 5.92 1.85
N SER A 221 -9.41 7.10 1.55
CA SER A 221 -8.03 7.30 1.10
C SER A 221 -6.99 7.13 2.21
N ARG A 222 -5.71 7.17 1.82
CA ARG A 222 -4.58 7.18 2.75
C ARG A 222 -4.38 8.53 3.41
N GLU A 223 -4.96 9.59 2.84
CA GLU A 223 -4.88 10.96 3.34
C GLU A 223 -5.59 11.17 4.68
N ASN A 224 -5.31 12.33 5.29
CA ASN A 224 -5.94 12.77 6.54
C ASN A 224 -7.20 13.63 6.29
N THR A 225 -7.50 13.94 5.03
CA THR A 225 -8.73 14.62 4.61
C THR A 225 -9.36 13.85 3.45
N ASN A 226 -10.68 13.96 3.32
CA ASN A 226 -11.35 13.42 2.14
C ASN A 226 -11.07 14.35 0.95
N THR A 227 -10.30 13.86 -0.01
CA THR A 227 -9.80 14.59 -1.18
C THR A 227 -10.92 14.95 -2.17
N LEU A 228 -11.99 14.16 -2.21
CA LEU A 228 -13.13 14.35 -3.12
C LEU A 228 -14.22 15.25 -2.53
N LYS A 229 -14.30 15.34 -1.19
CA LYS A 229 -15.34 16.09 -0.47
C LYS A 229 -15.59 17.53 -0.96
N PRO A 230 -14.56 18.33 -1.30
CA PRO A 230 -14.78 19.70 -1.81
C PRO A 230 -15.56 19.75 -3.12
N TYR A 231 -15.65 18.64 -3.85
CA TYR A 231 -16.20 18.59 -5.21
C TYR A 231 -17.54 17.85 -5.29
N ILE A 232 -18.11 17.40 -4.17
CA ILE A 232 -19.34 16.57 -4.17
C ILE A 232 -20.53 17.26 -4.82
N GLN A 233 -20.69 18.57 -4.63
CA GLN A 233 -21.75 19.31 -5.32
C GLN A 233 -21.55 19.29 -6.84
N LEU A 234 -20.31 19.41 -7.32
CA LEU A 234 -20.02 19.34 -8.75
C LEU A 234 -20.21 17.93 -9.32
N LEU A 235 -19.94 16.89 -8.54
CA LEU A 235 -20.29 15.51 -8.90
C LEU A 235 -21.81 15.34 -9.00
N GLN A 236 -22.58 15.89 -8.04
CA GLN A 236 -24.04 15.88 -8.08
C GLN A 236 -24.57 16.58 -9.33
N ASP A 237 -24.09 17.80 -9.60
CA ASP A 237 -24.55 18.60 -10.74
C ASP A 237 -24.28 17.88 -12.06
N PHE A 238 -23.11 17.22 -12.18
CA PHE A 238 -22.78 16.39 -13.33
C PHE A 238 -23.70 15.16 -13.42
N ALA A 239 -23.92 14.45 -12.31
CA ALA A 239 -24.79 13.28 -12.28
C ALA A 239 -26.23 13.61 -12.72
N ASP A 240 -26.78 14.71 -12.20
CA ASP A 240 -28.12 15.22 -12.54
C ASP A 240 -28.20 15.60 -14.03
N LYS A 241 -27.22 16.38 -14.52
CA LYS A 241 -27.18 16.86 -15.91
C LYS A 241 -27.02 15.75 -16.95
N THR A 242 -26.38 14.65 -16.57
CA THR A 242 -26.03 13.54 -17.48
C THR A 242 -26.95 12.32 -17.35
N ASN A 243 -27.92 12.36 -16.43
CA ASN A 243 -28.74 11.22 -16.04
C ASN A 243 -27.89 10.00 -15.63
N PHE A 244 -26.82 10.23 -14.87
CA PHE A 244 -25.85 9.20 -14.49
C PHE A 244 -26.51 7.97 -13.85
N ARG A 245 -27.41 8.13 -12.88
CA ARG A 245 -28.05 6.98 -12.21
C ARG A 245 -28.87 6.11 -13.17
N LYS A 246 -29.46 6.71 -14.21
CA LYS A 246 -30.14 5.96 -15.26
C LYS A 246 -29.14 5.09 -16.03
N PHE A 247 -28.05 5.68 -16.50
CA PHE A 247 -26.96 4.94 -17.16
C PHE A 247 -26.39 3.83 -16.28
N TYR A 248 -26.17 4.12 -14.99
CA TYR A 248 -25.68 3.13 -14.03
C TYR A 248 -26.66 1.94 -13.90
N ASN A 249 -27.96 2.21 -13.78
CA ASN A 249 -28.99 1.17 -13.69
C ASN A 249 -29.12 0.35 -14.99
N GLU A 250 -28.98 0.98 -16.16
CA GLU A 250 -28.99 0.30 -17.45
C GLU A 250 -27.80 -0.67 -17.62
N ASN A 251 -26.67 -0.39 -16.97
CA ASN A 251 -25.48 -1.25 -16.98
C ASN A 251 -25.41 -2.26 -15.82
N LYS A 252 -26.46 -2.35 -14.98
CA LYS A 252 -26.48 -3.20 -13.79
C LYS A 252 -26.20 -4.67 -14.09
N GLN A 253 -26.64 -5.19 -15.23
CA GLN A 253 -26.35 -6.58 -15.62
C GLN A 253 -24.85 -6.83 -15.83
N LEU A 254 -24.14 -5.90 -16.48
CA LEU A 254 -22.69 -5.97 -16.63
C LEU A 254 -22.01 -5.92 -15.26
N TYR A 255 -22.41 -5.00 -14.40
CA TYR A 255 -21.82 -4.89 -13.06
C TYR A 255 -22.03 -6.17 -12.24
N GLN A 256 -23.24 -6.75 -12.28
CA GLN A 256 -23.52 -8.00 -11.56
C GLN A 256 -22.71 -9.17 -12.11
N SER A 257 -22.49 -9.28 -13.43
CA SER A 257 -21.68 -10.35 -13.99
C SER A 257 -20.20 -10.24 -13.56
N GLN A 258 -19.67 -9.02 -13.52
CA GLN A 258 -18.30 -8.76 -13.07
C GLN A 258 -18.13 -8.98 -11.55
N ILE A 259 -19.12 -8.56 -10.75
CA ILE A 259 -19.17 -8.83 -9.31
C ILE A 259 -19.23 -10.34 -9.04
N SER A 260 -20.06 -11.07 -9.79
CA SER A 260 -20.21 -12.53 -9.65
C SER A 260 -18.92 -13.25 -10.03
N PHE A 261 -18.19 -12.78 -11.04
CA PHE A 261 -16.87 -13.34 -11.37
C PHE A 261 -15.93 -13.33 -10.15
N TYR A 262 -15.79 -12.22 -9.43
CA TYR A 262 -14.92 -12.20 -8.25
C TYR A 262 -15.42 -13.09 -7.13
N LYS A 263 -16.73 -13.04 -6.84
CA LYS A 263 -17.33 -13.82 -5.76
C LYS A 263 -17.22 -15.32 -6.00
N ASP A 264 -17.57 -15.75 -7.21
CA ASP A 264 -17.87 -17.15 -7.49
C ASP A 264 -16.74 -17.82 -8.26
N SER A 265 -16.20 -17.14 -9.28
CA SER A 265 -15.15 -17.75 -10.13
C SER A 265 -13.76 -17.56 -9.52
N ALA A 266 -13.35 -16.32 -9.25
CA ALA A 266 -12.04 -16.04 -8.66
C ALA A 266 -11.93 -16.51 -7.21
N ASP A 267 -13.06 -16.86 -6.56
CA ASP A 267 -13.13 -17.39 -5.20
C ASP A 267 -12.37 -16.52 -4.18
N VAL A 268 -12.69 -15.22 -4.17
CA VAL A 268 -12.10 -14.26 -3.21
C VAL A 268 -12.41 -14.61 -1.75
N GLY A 269 -13.48 -15.37 -1.51
CA GLY A 269 -13.78 -15.96 -0.20
C GLY A 269 -12.76 -17.04 0.17
N GLY A 270 -12.47 -17.96 -0.74
CA GLY A 270 -11.43 -18.99 -0.57
C GLY A 270 -10.03 -18.40 -0.41
N MET A 271 -9.70 -17.33 -1.13
CA MET A 271 -8.44 -16.59 -0.94
C MET A 271 -8.31 -16.03 0.48
N HIS A 272 -9.36 -15.38 0.98
CA HIS A 272 -9.40 -14.85 2.35
C HIS A 272 -9.23 -15.99 3.37
N ASN A 273 -9.99 -17.08 3.22
CA ASN A 273 -9.90 -18.21 4.14
C ASN A 273 -8.49 -18.85 4.15
N TRP A 274 -7.91 -19.08 2.96
CA TRP A 274 -6.57 -19.65 2.83
C TRP A 274 -5.49 -18.76 3.47
N LEU A 275 -5.60 -17.44 3.32
CA LEU A 275 -4.70 -16.50 4.00
C LEU A 275 -4.90 -16.52 5.51
N GLY A 276 -6.16 -16.53 5.99
CA GLY A 276 -6.46 -16.61 7.43
C GLY A 276 -5.91 -17.87 8.10
N GLU A 277 -5.96 -19.01 7.41
CA GLU A 277 -5.39 -20.29 7.88
C GLU A 277 -3.86 -20.27 7.92
N ASN A 278 -3.23 -19.65 6.91
CA ASN A 278 -1.77 -19.62 6.79
C ASN A 278 -1.08 -18.48 7.55
N PHE A 279 -1.86 -17.49 8.01
CA PHE A 279 -1.36 -16.30 8.72
C PHE A 279 -2.12 -16.03 10.03
N PRO A 280 -2.08 -16.96 11.01
CA PRO A 280 -2.86 -16.84 12.23
C PRO A 280 -2.49 -15.59 13.05
N GLY A 281 -3.51 -14.88 13.55
CA GLY A 281 -3.38 -13.65 14.34
C GLY A 281 -3.19 -12.37 13.51
N THR A 282 -3.64 -12.41 12.26
CA THR A 282 -3.86 -11.24 11.39
C THR A 282 -5.37 -10.94 11.33
N ASP A 283 -5.91 -10.39 12.42
CA ASP A 283 -7.38 -10.26 12.56
C ASP A 283 -7.97 -9.21 11.60
N ILE A 284 -8.64 -9.70 10.55
CA ILE A 284 -9.41 -8.89 9.61
C ILE A 284 -10.88 -9.21 9.79
N ASN A 285 -11.69 -8.17 9.99
CA ASN A 285 -13.10 -8.36 10.22
C ASN A 285 -13.92 -8.32 8.93
N ALA A 286 -13.50 -7.56 7.92
CA ALA A 286 -14.13 -7.60 6.61
C ALA A 286 -13.19 -7.18 5.48
N PHE A 287 -13.41 -7.72 4.29
CA PHE A 287 -12.74 -7.30 3.06
C PHE A 287 -13.71 -6.56 2.15
N LYS A 288 -13.26 -5.44 1.58
CA LYS A 288 -13.99 -4.64 0.60
C LYS A 288 -13.23 -4.65 -0.72
N ILE A 289 -13.74 -5.36 -1.71
CA ILE A 289 -13.22 -5.35 -3.08
C ILE A 289 -14.03 -4.32 -3.85
N ILE A 290 -13.38 -3.23 -4.22
CA ILE A 290 -14.03 -2.09 -4.87
C ILE A 290 -13.39 -1.92 -6.25
N PHE A 291 -14.21 -1.92 -7.28
CA PHE A 291 -13.69 -1.76 -8.64
C PHE A 291 -14.67 -1.01 -9.52
N SER A 292 -14.21 -0.69 -10.73
CA SER A 292 -15.03 -0.16 -11.81
C SER A 292 -14.60 -0.87 -13.08
N PRO A 293 -15.51 -1.09 -14.05
CA PRO A 293 -15.14 -1.65 -15.34
C PRO A 293 -14.13 -0.78 -16.12
N LEU A 294 -13.94 0.48 -15.70
CA LEU A 294 -13.00 1.45 -16.28
C LEU A 294 -11.63 1.50 -15.60
N VAL A 295 -11.42 0.87 -14.45
CA VAL A 295 -10.07 0.83 -13.84
C VAL A 295 -9.18 -0.05 -14.71
N TYR A 296 -8.02 0.45 -15.16
CA TYR A 296 -7.03 -0.36 -15.89
C TYR A 296 -5.92 -0.88 -14.99
N GLY A 297 -5.01 -0.01 -14.55
CA GLY A 297 -3.90 -0.35 -13.66
C GLY A 297 -4.01 0.37 -12.31
N TRP A 298 -2.88 0.43 -11.60
CA TRP A 298 -2.75 1.20 -10.35
C TRP A 298 -3.72 0.74 -9.26
N GLN A 299 -3.64 -0.56 -8.99
CA GLN A 299 -4.33 -1.19 -7.88
C GLN A 299 -3.77 -0.65 -6.57
N ASN A 300 -4.62 -0.62 -5.55
CA ASN A 300 -4.23 -0.15 -4.24
C ASN A 300 -5.05 -0.78 -3.13
N ALA A 301 -4.36 -1.29 -2.12
CA ALA A 301 -4.96 -1.64 -0.85
C ALA A 301 -4.89 -0.49 0.17
N ASN A 302 -5.93 -0.37 1.00
CA ASN A 302 -5.93 0.46 2.20
C ASN A 302 -6.51 -0.35 3.37
N THR A 303 -6.17 0.02 4.60
CA THR A 303 -6.72 -0.59 5.80
C THR A 303 -7.29 0.48 6.70
N ILE A 304 -8.51 0.24 7.21
CA ILE A 304 -9.12 1.10 8.21
C ILE A 304 -9.42 0.27 9.44
N SER A 305 -8.78 0.64 10.56
CA SER A 305 -9.01 0.02 11.86
C SER A 305 -9.58 1.06 12.82
N ASN A 306 -10.74 0.76 13.43
CA ASN A 306 -11.33 1.61 14.46
C ASN A 306 -12.03 0.77 15.54
N ASN A 307 -11.71 1.06 16.81
CA ASN A 307 -12.28 0.39 17.98
C ASN A 307 -12.16 -1.15 17.92
N GLY A 308 -11.02 -1.69 17.49
CA GLY A 308 -10.81 -3.15 17.38
C GLY A 308 -11.66 -3.80 16.29
N TYR A 309 -11.96 -3.07 15.21
CA TYR A 309 -12.55 -3.64 13.99
C TYR A 309 -11.76 -3.13 12.80
N THR A 310 -11.26 -4.06 11.99
CA THR A 310 -10.36 -3.81 10.87
C THR A 310 -11.03 -4.22 9.57
N GLU A 311 -11.08 -3.30 8.62
CA GLU A 311 -11.49 -3.56 7.24
C GLU A 311 -10.32 -3.32 6.30
N VAL A 312 -10.12 -4.25 5.36
CA VAL A 312 -9.15 -4.11 4.27
C VAL A 312 -9.90 -3.80 2.99
N PHE A 313 -9.50 -2.72 2.33
CA PHE A 313 -10.05 -2.22 1.08
C PHE A 313 -9.06 -2.57 -0.03
N ALA A 314 -9.48 -3.35 -1.01
CA ALA A 314 -8.71 -3.64 -2.20
C ALA A 314 -9.40 -2.99 -3.40
N HIS A 315 -8.72 -2.02 -3.99
CA HIS A 315 -9.19 -1.32 -5.16
C HIS A 315 -8.49 -1.87 -6.39
N VAL A 316 -9.24 -2.62 -7.19
CA VAL A 316 -8.69 -3.43 -8.29
C VAL A 316 -9.32 -3.07 -9.63
N ASN A 317 -8.69 -3.53 -10.71
CA ASN A 317 -9.27 -3.53 -12.04
C ASN A 317 -10.04 -4.82 -12.29
N PHE A 318 -11.09 -4.78 -13.11
CA PHE A 318 -11.70 -6.02 -13.58
C PHE A 318 -10.73 -6.77 -14.50
N PRO A 319 -10.39 -8.05 -14.21
CA PRO A 319 -9.43 -8.80 -15.01
C PRO A 319 -10.12 -9.29 -16.29
N TYR A 320 -10.24 -8.42 -17.29
CA TYR A 320 -10.78 -8.79 -18.60
C TYR A 320 -10.01 -9.98 -19.17
N TYR A 321 -10.75 -10.98 -19.65
CA TYR A 321 -10.18 -12.23 -20.11
C TYR A 321 -9.26 -11.99 -21.31
N LYS A 322 -8.01 -12.44 -21.19
CA LYS A 322 -7.10 -12.62 -22.32
C LYS A 322 -6.88 -14.12 -22.45
N SER A 323 -7.25 -14.69 -23.60
CA SER A 323 -7.12 -16.13 -23.82
C SER A 323 -5.67 -16.56 -23.65
N ARG A 324 -5.45 -17.56 -22.79
CA ARG A 324 -4.16 -18.26 -22.64
C ARG A 324 -4.35 -19.74 -22.91
N SER A 325 -3.26 -20.44 -23.17
CA SER A 325 -3.21 -21.89 -23.40
C SER A 325 -3.33 -22.71 -22.12
N PHE A 326 -4.23 -22.31 -21.21
CA PHE A 326 -4.53 -23.00 -19.96
C PHE A 326 -6.01 -23.41 -19.93
N SER A 327 -6.33 -24.36 -19.06
CA SER A 327 -7.70 -24.74 -18.75
C SER A 327 -8.51 -23.54 -18.26
N PRO A 328 -9.85 -23.57 -18.42
CA PRO A 328 -10.72 -22.53 -17.88
C PRO A 328 -10.50 -22.26 -16.39
N ALA A 329 -10.27 -23.29 -15.58
CA ALA A 329 -10.00 -23.16 -14.15
C ALA A 329 -8.68 -22.44 -13.87
N SER A 330 -7.60 -22.81 -14.55
CA SER A 330 -6.29 -22.15 -14.40
C SER A 330 -6.32 -20.70 -14.90
N ASN A 331 -7.06 -20.42 -15.98
CA ASN A 331 -7.28 -19.04 -16.43
C ASN A 331 -8.03 -18.18 -15.40
N VAL A 332 -8.94 -18.78 -14.63
CA VAL A 332 -9.62 -18.08 -13.53
C VAL A 332 -8.63 -17.75 -12.40
N LEU A 333 -7.73 -18.67 -12.04
CA LEU A 333 -6.69 -18.41 -11.04
C LEU A 333 -5.80 -17.23 -11.45
N ILE A 334 -5.30 -17.22 -12.70
CA ILE A 334 -4.47 -16.13 -13.22
C ILE A 334 -5.20 -14.78 -13.13
N ARG A 335 -6.50 -14.76 -13.48
CA ARG A 335 -7.32 -13.54 -13.40
C ARG A 335 -7.54 -13.07 -11.96
N GLY A 336 -7.47 -13.99 -11.00
CA GLY A 336 -7.52 -13.71 -9.57
C GLY A 336 -6.23 -13.13 -8.98
N ASN A 337 -5.08 -13.23 -9.66
CA ASN A 337 -3.78 -12.81 -9.11
C ASN A 337 -3.78 -11.38 -8.58
N ALA A 338 -4.32 -10.43 -9.36
CA ALA A 338 -4.40 -9.03 -9.00
C ALA A 338 -5.02 -8.81 -7.60
N ILE A 339 -6.19 -9.39 -7.37
CA ILE A 339 -6.87 -9.23 -6.08
C ILE A 339 -6.16 -10.01 -4.97
N PHE A 340 -5.61 -11.18 -5.30
CA PHE A 340 -4.87 -11.98 -4.34
C PHE A 340 -3.61 -11.26 -3.84
N THR A 341 -2.87 -10.61 -4.72
CA THR A 341 -1.69 -9.81 -4.34
C THR A 341 -2.05 -8.63 -3.45
N GLU A 342 -3.20 -7.98 -3.69
CA GLU A 342 -3.68 -6.90 -2.80
C GLU A 342 -4.10 -7.42 -1.41
N PHE A 343 -4.63 -8.64 -1.32
CA PHE A 343 -4.94 -9.27 -0.03
C PHE A 343 -3.66 -9.61 0.74
N ASN A 344 -2.70 -10.25 0.06
CA ASN A 344 -1.43 -10.71 0.63
C ASN A 344 -0.69 -9.60 1.38
N HIS A 345 -0.68 -8.37 0.85
CA HIS A 345 0.02 -7.23 1.46
C HIS A 345 -0.32 -7.01 2.93
N TYR A 346 -1.61 -7.13 3.31
CA TYR A 346 -2.01 -6.95 4.70
C TYR A 346 -1.46 -8.06 5.61
N TYR A 347 -1.58 -9.32 5.17
CA TYR A 347 -1.14 -10.49 5.94
C TYR A 347 0.38 -10.51 6.14
N ILE A 348 1.11 -10.23 5.06
CA ILE A 348 2.57 -10.18 5.07
C ILE A 348 3.04 -9.05 5.98
N GLY A 349 2.55 -7.82 5.77
CA GLY A 349 2.96 -6.66 6.56
C GLY A 349 2.66 -6.84 8.05
N THR A 350 1.46 -7.30 8.38
CA THR A 350 1.05 -7.55 9.78
C THR A 350 1.94 -8.61 10.44
N THR A 351 2.30 -9.67 9.71
CA THR A 351 3.18 -10.73 10.21
C THR A 351 4.60 -10.21 10.41
N SER A 352 5.16 -9.51 9.43
CA SER A 352 6.49 -8.90 9.49
C SER A 352 6.61 -7.92 10.66
N GLU A 353 5.58 -7.10 10.91
CA GLU A 353 5.51 -6.20 12.06
C GLU A 353 5.41 -6.95 13.40
N ARG A 354 4.50 -7.93 13.50
CA ARG A 354 4.21 -8.64 14.75
C ARG A 354 5.45 -9.34 15.33
N PHE A 355 6.25 -9.94 14.47
CA PHE A 355 7.45 -10.68 14.87
C PHE A 355 8.73 -9.86 14.75
N ASN A 356 8.62 -8.58 14.42
CA ASN A 356 9.74 -7.65 14.29
C ASN A 356 10.85 -8.13 13.33
N PHE A 357 10.47 -8.80 12.25
CA PHE A 357 11.41 -9.35 11.27
C PHE A 357 12.17 -8.28 10.49
N TYR A 358 11.69 -7.04 10.48
CA TYR A 358 12.33 -5.94 9.74
C TYR A 358 13.79 -5.67 10.18
N SER A 359 14.15 -5.92 11.44
CA SER A 359 15.55 -5.81 11.87
C SER A 359 16.44 -6.88 11.26
N GLU A 360 15.95 -8.11 11.15
CA GLU A 360 16.65 -9.25 10.53
C GLU A 360 16.76 -9.03 9.01
N LEU A 361 15.67 -8.56 8.38
CA LEU A 361 15.63 -8.23 6.96
C LEU A 361 16.62 -7.14 6.57
N LYS A 362 16.87 -6.13 7.42
CA LYS A 362 17.87 -5.09 7.16
C LYS A 362 19.28 -5.68 7.00
N SER A 363 19.59 -6.75 7.74
CA SER A 363 20.85 -7.48 7.58
C SER A 363 20.83 -8.38 6.33
N ALA A 364 19.75 -9.14 6.13
CA ALA A 364 19.63 -10.10 5.02
C ALA A 364 19.63 -9.41 3.63
N LEU A 365 18.94 -8.27 3.52
CA LEU A 365 18.72 -7.53 2.27
C LEU A 365 19.50 -6.20 2.23
N GLY A 366 20.61 -6.10 2.98
CA GLY A 366 21.39 -4.86 3.10
C GLY A 366 21.98 -4.35 1.79
N ASP A 367 22.22 -5.24 0.82
CA ASP A 367 22.60 -4.89 -0.56
C ASP A 367 21.50 -5.27 -1.55
N LEU A 368 20.59 -4.33 -1.80
CA LEU A 368 19.45 -4.51 -2.69
C LEU A 368 19.83 -4.72 -4.17
N SER A 369 21.05 -4.38 -4.59
CA SER A 369 21.48 -4.56 -5.99
C SER A 369 21.53 -6.04 -6.41
N LYS A 370 21.59 -6.96 -5.44
CA LYS A 370 21.49 -8.41 -5.65
C LYS A 370 20.06 -8.89 -5.86
N TRP A 371 19.07 -8.10 -5.44
CA TRP A 371 17.67 -8.49 -5.36
C TRP A 371 16.80 -7.74 -6.36
N ILE A 372 17.22 -6.54 -6.77
CA ILE A 372 16.44 -5.60 -7.57
C ILE A 372 17.25 -5.12 -8.78
N ASP A 373 16.64 -5.26 -9.96
CA ASP A 373 17.04 -4.56 -11.16
C ASP A 373 16.43 -3.14 -11.17
N TYR A 374 17.26 -2.14 -10.90
CA TYR A 374 16.86 -0.73 -10.83
C TYR A 374 16.40 -0.13 -12.17
N SER A 375 16.58 -0.84 -13.29
CA SER A 375 16.02 -0.43 -14.58
C SER A 375 14.52 -0.76 -14.72
N LYS A 376 13.99 -1.64 -13.86
CA LYS A 376 12.62 -2.17 -13.94
C LYS A 376 11.73 -1.67 -12.80
N THR A 377 10.52 -2.20 -12.70
CA THR A 377 9.51 -1.77 -11.71
C THR A 377 9.90 -2.11 -10.28
N ALA A 378 10.75 -3.13 -10.06
CA ALA A 378 11.30 -3.48 -8.75
C ALA A 378 12.04 -2.32 -8.06
N LYS A 379 12.52 -1.30 -8.81
CA LYS A 379 13.12 -0.07 -8.25
C LYS A 379 12.22 0.69 -7.27
N ASN A 380 10.91 0.45 -7.31
CA ASN A 380 9.95 1.06 -6.40
C ASN A 380 9.94 0.38 -5.01
N TYR A 381 10.59 -0.77 -4.85
CA TYR A 381 10.70 -1.55 -3.61
C TYR A 381 12.12 -1.44 -3.02
N ASN A 382 12.63 -0.22 -2.96
CA ASN A 382 14.04 0.10 -2.71
C ASN A 382 14.46 0.10 -1.23
N ASN A 383 13.73 -0.61 -0.36
CA ASN A 383 14.15 -0.89 1.02
C ASN A 383 13.97 -2.39 1.35
N PRO A 384 14.76 -2.94 2.29
CA PRO A 384 14.69 -4.35 2.70
C PRO A 384 13.29 -4.90 2.95
N GLY A 385 12.48 -4.18 3.73
CA GLY A 385 11.12 -4.61 4.06
C GLY A 385 10.23 -4.72 2.83
N SER A 386 10.15 -3.64 2.03
CA SER A 386 9.33 -3.63 0.81
C SER A 386 9.80 -4.67 -0.23
N CYS A 387 11.11 -4.94 -0.30
CA CYS A 387 11.66 -5.94 -1.20
C CYS A 387 11.21 -7.34 -0.75
N PHE A 388 11.42 -7.68 0.53
CA PHE A 388 10.98 -8.95 1.11
C PHE A 388 9.46 -9.15 0.95
N ASP A 389 8.68 -8.12 1.30
CA ASP A 389 7.22 -8.20 1.26
C ASP A 389 6.72 -8.49 -0.16
N GLU A 390 7.38 -7.95 -1.19
CA GLU A 390 7.02 -8.19 -2.59
C GLU A 390 7.49 -9.57 -3.11
N TYR A 391 8.64 -10.08 -2.65
CA TYR A 391 9.02 -11.48 -2.88
C TYR A 391 7.99 -12.43 -2.25
N MET A 392 7.61 -12.20 -0.99
CA MET A 392 6.57 -12.99 -0.32
C MET A 392 5.23 -12.88 -1.05
N ASN A 393 4.81 -11.68 -1.46
CA ASN A 393 3.53 -11.43 -2.13
C ASN A 393 3.33 -12.34 -3.34
N TRP A 394 4.33 -12.41 -4.23
CA TRP A 394 4.25 -13.24 -5.43
C TRP A 394 4.63 -14.70 -5.17
N GLY A 395 5.42 -15.00 -4.14
CA GLY A 395 5.61 -16.37 -3.68
C GLY A 395 4.30 -17.00 -3.17
N LEU A 396 3.44 -16.23 -2.50
CA LEU A 396 2.11 -16.68 -2.12
C LEU A 396 1.23 -16.98 -3.34
N VAL A 397 1.35 -16.22 -4.43
CA VAL A 397 0.67 -16.54 -5.70
C VAL A 397 1.11 -17.92 -6.21
N SER A 398 2.41 -18.23 -6.16
CA SER A 398 2.92 -19.56 -6.53
C SER A 398 2.42 -20.67 -5.61
N LEU A 399 2.34 -20.43 -4.30
CA LEU A 399 1.75 -21.40 -3.35
C LEU A 399 0.24 -21.59 -3.58
N TRP A 400 -0.48 -20.54 -3.95
CA TRP A 400 -1.89 -20.64 -4.31
C TRP A 400 -2.11 -21.46 -5.58
N PHE A 401 -1.27 -21.27 -6.60
CA PHE A 401 -1.29 -22.12 -7.79
C PHE A 401 -0.97 -23.58 -7.45
N PHE A 402 0.01 -23.81 -6.59
CA PHE A 402 0.37 -25.14 -6.12
C PHE A 402 -0.82 -25.86 -5.46
N ASP A 403 -1.61 -25.15 -4.65
CA ASP A 403 -2.76 -25.73 -3.94
C ASP A 403 -4.04 -25.86 -4.78
N LYS A 404 -4.23 -24.99 -5.80
CA LYS A 404 -5.51 -24.88 -6.52
C LYS A 404 -5.52 -25.32 -7.97
N ALA A 405 -4.38 -25.25 -8.66
CA ALA A 405 -4.30 -25.72 -10.05
C ALA A 405 -4.08 -27.24 -10.10
N ASN A 406 -4.39 -27.87 -11.24
CA ASN A 406 -3.93 -29.24 -11.46
C ASN A 406 -2.40 -29.27 -11.56
N GLN A 407 -1.78 -30.40 -11.21
CA GLN A 407 -0.33 -30.49 -11.03
C GLN A 407 0.50 -30.02 -12.24
N ASN A 408 0.09 -30.39 -13.47
CA ASN A 408 0.84 -30.01 -14.67
C ASN A 408 0.73 -28.52 -14.97
N GLU A 409 -0.47 -27.95 -14.82
CA GLU A 409 -0.67 -26.50 -15.02
C GLU A 409 -0.09 -25.68 -13.87
N ALA A 410 -0.09 -26.18 -12.62
CA ALA A 410 0.54 -25.51 -11.49
C ALA A 410 2.02 -25.21 -11.78
N ILE A 411 2.77 -26.19 -12.31
CA ILE A 411 4.18 -26.02 -12.69
C ILE A 411 4.34 -24.92 -13.74
N ALA A 412 3.48 -24.91 -14.76
CA ALA A 412 3.54 -23.91 -15.81
C ALA A 412 3.16 -22.50 -15.31
N LEU A 413 2.12 -22.39 -14.47
CA LEU A 413 1.69 -21.14 -13.86
C LEU A 413 2.74 -20.53 -12.93
N ILE A 414 3.37 -21.37 -12.10
CA ILE A 414 4.50 -20.99 -11.24
C ILE A 414 5.67 -20.52 -12.10
N SER A 415 6.02 -21.26 -13.16
CA SER A 415 7.08 -20.84 -14.07
C SER A 415 6.78 -19.50 -14.76
N GLU A 416 5.53 -19.26 -15.19
CA GLU A 416 5.14 -17.95 -15.75
C GLU A 416 5.28 -16.83 -14.72
N ASN A 417 4.92 -17.09 -13.45
CA ASN A 417 5.05 -16.15 -12.35
C ASN A 417 6.53 -15.83 -12.07
N GLU A 418 7.39 -16.85 -11.99
CA GLU A 418 8.83 -16.70 -11.81
C GLU A 418 9.45 -15.84 -12.92
N GLU A 419 9.12 -16.12 -14.18
CA GLU A 419 9.63 -15.36 -15.32
C GLU A 419 9.15 -13.90 -15.29
N TRP A 420 7.87 -13.69 -14.97
CA TRP A 420 7.32 -12.35 -14.84
C TRP A 420 8.01 -11.56 -13.72
N MET A 421 8.22 -12.15 -12.56
CA MET A 421 8.87 -11.49 -11.42
C MET A 421 10.34 -11.19 -11.69
N SER A 422 11.10 -12.17 -12.17
CA SER A 422 12.54 -12.00 -12.42
C SER A 422 12.82 -11.15 -13.66
N LYS A 423 12.24 -11.51 -14.81
CA LYS A 423 12.55 -10.84 -16.09
C LYS A 423 11.66 -9.62 -16.34
N GLY A 424 10.37 -9.70 -16.01
CA GLY A 424 9.43 -8.60 -16.24
C GLY A 424 9.57 -7.47 -15.22
N ARG A 425 9.51 -7.80 -13.93
CA ARG A 425 9.49 -6.81 -12.84
C ARG A 425 10.87 -6.49 -12.27
N GLY A 426 11.84 -7.39 -12.40
CA GLY A 426 13.22 -7.15 -12.00
C GLY A 426 13.57 -7.64 -10.60
N PHE A 427 12.85 -8.61 -10.06
CA PHE A 427 13.21 -9.29 -8.81
C PHE A 427 14.19 -10.41 -9.13
N ILE A 428 15.48 -10.05 -9.16
CA ILE A 428 16.58 -10.80 -9.79
C ILE A 428 16.58 -12.28 -9.38
N ARG A 429 16.36 -12.56 -8.09
CA ARG A 429 16.47 -13.90 -7.51
C ARG A 429 15.14 -14.54 -7.14
N PHE A 430 14.04 -14.03 -7.72
CA PHE A 430 12.70 -14.49 -7.37
C PHE A 430 12.51 -15.96 -7.68
N LYS A 431 13.03 -16.47 -8.80
CA LYS A 431 12.95 -17.89 -9.14
C LYS A 431 13.61 -18.79 -8.09
N GLU A 432 14.82 -18.46 -7.65
CA GLU A 432 15.52 -19.24 -6.62
C GLU A 432 14.78 -19.21 -5.28
N PHE A 433 14.25 -18.04 -4.93
CA PHE A 433 13.41 -17.86 -3.75
C PHE A 433 12.14 -18.71 -3.83
N ASP A 434 11.43 -18.66 -4.94
CA ASP A 434 10.13 -19.32 -5.12
C ASP A 434 10.28 -20.85 -5.10
N THR A 435 11.33 -21.36 -5.78
CA THR A 435 11.72 -22.77 -5.71
C THR A 435 11.99 -23.21 -4.26
N PHE A 436 12.70 -22.40 -3.47
CA PHE A 436 12.94 -22.68 -2.05
C PHE A 436 11.64 -22.64 -1.23
N LEU A 437 10.81 -21.61 -1.43
CA LEU A 437 9.55 -21.43 -0.70
C LEU A 437 8.59 -22.59 -0.95
N ILE A 438 8.40 -23.01 -2.20
CA ILE A 438 7.55 -24.15 -2.56
C ILE A 438 8.07 -25.43 -1.92
N ALA A 439 9.39 -25.68 -1.97
CA ALA A 439 9.99 -26.85 -1.33
C ALA A 439 9.78 -26.82 0.20
N LEU A 440 9.94 -25.66 0.83
CA LEU A 440 9.71 -25.48 2.25
C LEU A 440 8.23 -25.71 2.62
N TYR A 441 7.31 -25.15 1.84
CA TYR A 441 5.86 -25.29 2.05
C TYR A 441 5.36 -26.73 1.84
N LYS A 442 5.92 -27.45 0.87
CA LYS A 442 5.59 -28.86 0.61
C LYS A 442 6.05 -29.79 1.73
N ASN A 443 7.18 -29.47 2.37
CA ASN A 443 7.79 -30.30 3.42
C ASN A 443 7.49 -29.78 4.84
N LYS A 444 6.59 -28.81 4.99
CA LYS A 444 6.17 -28.30 6.30
C LYS A 444 5.45 -29.39 7.10
N LYS A 445 5.51 -29.31 8.42
CA LYS A 445 4.76 -30.23 9.29
C LYS A 445 3.26 -29.96 9.15
N PRO A 446 2.36 -30.94 9.41
CA PRO A 446 0.92 -30.78 9.21
C PRO A 446 0.27 -29.57 9.91
N ASN A 447 0.84 -29.09 11.02
CA ASN A 447 0.33 -27.95 11.78
C ASN A 447 1.18 -26.68 11.63
N GLU A 448 2.21 -26.69 10.77
CA GLU A 448 2.97 -25.48 10.47
C GLU A 448 2.21 -24.65 9.44
N THR A 449 1.98 -23.38 9.78
CA THR A 449 1.42 -22.37 8.88
C THR A 449 2.53 -21.66 8.11
N ILE A 450 2.20 -20.84 7.11
CA ILE A 450 3.21 -20.02 6.43
C ILE A 450 3.90 -19.08 7.42
N THR A 451 3.18 -18.52 8.40
CA THR A 451 3.78 -17.73 9.50
C THR A 451 4.89 -18.50 10.21
N ASP A 452 4.73 -19.80 10.49
CA ASP A 452 5.75 -20.63 11.14
C ASP A 452 6.98 -20.90 10.24
N LEU A 453 6.87 -20.63 8.94
CA LEU A 453 7.97 -20.76 7.98
C LEU A 453 8.86 -19.50 7.95
N TYR A 454 8.37 -18.33 8.37
CA TYR A 454 9.08 -17.04 8.24
C TYR A 454 10.54 -17.07 8.71
N PRO A 455 10.90 -17.63 9.89
CA PRO A 455 12.30 -17.68 10.32
C PRO A 455 13.21 -18.41 9.32
N ARG A 456 12.73 -19.50 8.71
CA ARG A 456 13.49 -20.25 7.68
C ARG A 456 13.55 -19.47 6.36
N ILE A 457 12.50 -18.73 6.03
CA ILE A 457 12.43 -17.88 4.85
C ILE A 457 13.43 -16.72 4.96
N ILE A 458 13.43 -16.00 6.08
CA ILE A 458 14.37 -14.91 6.34
C ILE A 458 15.80 -15.44 6.35
N LYS A 459 16.03 -16.61 6.97
CA LYS A 459 17.35 -17.24 6.96
C LYS A 459 17.87 -17.54 5.56
N TRP A 460 16.98 -17.88 4.62
CA TRP A 460 17.37 -18.07 3.23
C TRP A 460 17.90 -16.77 2.61
N PHE A 461 17.25 -15.63 2.86
CA PHE A 461 17.75 -14.32 2.42
C PHE A 461 19.08 -13.92 3.09
N GLU A 462 19.36 -14.35 4.32
CA GLU A 462 20.64 -14.05 4.98
C GLU A 462 21.82 -14.81 4.38
N ILE A 463 21.60 -16.03 3.89
CA ILE A 463 22.65 -16.92 3.38
C ILE A 463 22.99 -16.62 1.92
N ASN A 464 22.01 -16.07 1.19
CA ASN A 464 22.06 -15.86 -0.25
C ASN A 464 22.33 -14.40 -0.58
#